data_AF-A0A1B4G131-F1
#
_entry.id   AF-A0A1B4G131-F1
#
_cell.length_a   1.000
_cell.length_b   1.000
_cell.length_c   1.000
_cell.angle_alpha   90.00
_cell.angle_beta   90.00
_cell.angle_gamma   90.00
#
_symmetry.space_group_name_H-M   'P 1'
#
loop_
_entity.id
_entity.type
_entity.pdbx_description
1 polymer ?
#
loop_
_entity_poly.entity_id
_entity_poly.type
_entity_poly.pdbx_seq_one_letter_code
_entity_poly.pdbx_strand_id
1 'polypeptide(L)'
;MKIEMGKIPIRITLDSPAVGDVYRAKGGRGTTKFFIIASIVGSMAHALGIDGDGVIVSTTSYGVDTFARRNLVGRVAGMADLTLNLEWEEL
;
A
#
# COMPACT_ATOMS: atom_id res chain seq x y z
N MET A 1 4.54 3.52 29.09
CA MET A 1 3.49 4.34 28.46
C MET A 1 2.23 3.49 28.34
N LYS A 2 1.11 3.92 28.93
CA LYS A 2 -0.16 3.17 28.96
C LYS A 2 -0.90 3.44 27.65
N ILE A 3 -1.18 2.40 26.86
CA ILE A 3 -1.98 2.51 25.63
C ILE A 3 -3.41 2.13 25.98
N GLU A 4 -4.35 3.07 25.87
CA GLU A 4 -5.78 2.80 26.05
C GLU A 4 -6.39 2.20 24.78
N MET A 5 -6.98 1.01 24.92
CA MET A 5 -7.68 0.28 23.86
C MET A 5 -9.09 0.84 23.67
N GLY A 6 -9.30 1.69 22.67
CA GLY A 6 -10.65 2.19 22.36
C GLY A 6 -10.76 3.27 21.30
N LYS A 7 -9.65 3.83 20.81
CA LYS A 7 -9.64 4.74 19.65
C LYS A 7 -8.57 4.28 18.69
N ILE A 8 -8.98 3.87 17.48
CA ILE A 8 -8.04 3.65 16.37
C ILE A 8 -7.20 4.93 16.26
N PRO A 9 -5.86 4.89 16.39
CA PRO A 9 -5.05 6.10 16.30
C PRO A 9 -5.19 6.67 14.89
N ILE A 10 -5.80 7.85 14.80
CA ILE A 10 -6.16 8.50 13.52
C ILE A 10 -4.91 8.94 12.73
N ARG A 11 -3.73 8.97 13.33
CA ARG A 11 -2.46 9.18 12.63
C ARG A 11 -1.33 8.42 13.30
N ILE A 12 -0.90 7.35 12.66
CA ILE A 12 0.48 6.89 12.80
C ILE A 12 1.25 7.69 11.76
N THR A 13 1.96 8.73 12.19
CA THR A 13 2.97 9.36 11.34
C THR A 13 4.13 8.37 11.27
N LEU A 14 4.14 7.54 10.22
CA LEU A 14 5.35 6.78 9.88
C LEU A 14 6.34 7.77 9.25
N ASP A 15 7.61 7.69 9.63
CA ASP A 15 8.67 8.53 9.06
C ASP A 15 8.84 8.30 7.55
N SER A 16 8.39 7.14 7.04
CA SER A 16 8.31 6.83 5.62
C SER A 16 7.30 5.68 5.38
N PRO A 17 6.56 5.64 4.26
CA PRO A 17 5.80 4.46 3.86
C PRO A 17 6.69 3.22 3.77
N ALA A 18 6.13 2.06 4.06
CA ALA A 18 6.83 0.77 3.97
C ALA A 18 6.10 -0.19 3.01
N VAL A 19 6.84 -1.16 2.47
CA VAL A 19 6.24 -2.28 1.74
C VAL A 19 5.22 -2.99 2.64
N GLY A 20 4.05 -3.28 2.05
CA GLY A 20 2.89 -3.85 2.72
C GLY A 20 1.94 -2.84 3.34
N ASP A 21 2.29 -1.55 3.45
CA ASP A 21 1.38 -0.54 3.99
C ASP A 21 0.17 -0.33 3.10
N VAL A 22 -1.01 -0.20 3.73
CA VAL A 22 -2.30 -0.02 3.04
C VAL A 22 -2.85 1.37 3.30
N TYR A 23 -3.13 2.11 2.23
CA TYR A 23 -3.67 3.47 2.28
C TYR A 23 -5.03 3.55 1.62
N ARG A 24 -5.94 4.38 2.15
CA ARG A 24 -7.20 4.70 1.45
C ARG A 24 -6.92 5.44 0.15
N ALA A 25 -7.58 5.02 -0.93
CA ALA A 25 -7.59 5.78 -2.17
C ALA A 25 -8.43 7.05 -1.98
N LYS A 26 -7.84 8.23 -2.24
CA LYS A 26 -8.59 9.48 -2.44
C LYS A 26 -9.09 9.64 -3.88
N GLY A 27 -8.60 8.78 -4.77
CA GLY A 27 -8.87 8.70 -6.20
C GLY A 27 -8.09 7.51 -6.76
N GLY A 28 -8.47 7.05 -7.95
CA GLY A 28 -7.90 5.87 -8.61
C GLY A 28 -8.68 5.55 -9.87
N ARG A 29 -8.12 4.71 -10.74
CA ARG A 29 -8.87 4.24 -11.92
C ARG A 29 -9.91 3.20 -11.49
N GLY A 30 -11.09 3.27 -12.08
CA GLY A 30 -12.16 2.28 -11.92
C GLY A 30 -12.63 2.13 -10.46
N THR A 31 -12.58 0.90 -9.95
CA THR A 31 -13.13 0.49 -8.65
C THR A 31 -12.15 0.59 -7.48
N THR A 32 -10.94 1.13 -7.70
CA THR A 32 -9.88 1.20 -6.68
C THR A 32 -10.34 1.90 -5.40
N LYS A 33 -10.25 1.21 -4.26
CA LYS A 33 -10.59 1.71 -2.91
C LYS A 33 -9.37 1.87 -2.00
N PHE A 34 -8.35 1.04 -2.18
CA PHE A 34 -7.12 1.09 -1.38
C PHE A 34 -5.88 0.94 -2.27
N PHE A 35 -4.75 1.42 -1.76
CA PHE A 35 -3.44 1.19 -2.35
C PHE A 35 -2.57 0.42 -1.36
N ILE A 36 -1.94 -0.66 -1.82
CA ILE A 36 -0.97 -1.44 -1.05
C ILE A 36 0.40 -1.18 -1.64
N ILE A 37 1.37 -0.76 -0.83
CA ILE A 37 2.75 -0.56 -1.29
C ILE A 37 3.37 -1.93 -1.59
N ALA A 38 3.67 -2.19 -2.86
CA ALA A 38 4.31 -3.42 -3.30
C ALA A 38 5.83 -3.29 -3.36
N SER A 39 6.36 -2.10 -3.65
CA SER A 39 7.80 -1.86 -3.71
C SER A 39 8.13 -0.38 -3.45
N ILE A 40 9.32 -0.13 -2.95
CA ILE A 40 9.90 1.20 -2.81
C ILE A 40 11.27 1.19 -3.48
N VAL A 41 11.45 2.07 -4.46
CA VAL A 41 12.71 2.21 -5.21
C VAL A 41 13.10 3.69 -5.21
N GLY A 42 14.23 3.99 -4.56
CA GLY A 42 14.64 5.38 -4.32
C GLY A 42 13.58 6.14 -3.53
N SER A 43 13.13 7.28 -4.06
CA SER A 43 12.07 8.11 -3.47
C SER A 43 10.67 7.78 -4.01
N MET A 44 10.50 6.68 -4.75
CA MET A 44 9.23 6.27 -5.35
C MET A 44 8.64 5.05 -4.65
N ALA A 45 7.32 5.09 -4.41
CA ALA A 45 6.52 3.99 -3.93
C ALA A 45 5.62 3.48 -5.07
N HIS A 46 5.71 2.18 -5.32
CA HIS A 46 4.92 1.45 -6.31
C HIS A 46 3.80 0.70 -5.57
N ALA A 47 2.57 0.88 -6.00
CA ALA A 47 1.41 0.37 -5.29
C ALA A 47 0.42 -0.37 -6.19
N LEU A 48 -0.17 -1.42 -5.62
CA LEU A 48 -1.31 -2.13 -6.18
C LEU A 48 -2.59 -1.47 -5.67
N GLY A 49 -3.46 -1.08 -6.58
CA GLY A 49 -4.80 -0.63 -6.26
C GLY A 49 -5.74 -1.82 -6.13
N ILE A 50 -6.43 -1.94 -5.00
CA ILE A 50 -7.44 -2.97 -4.75
C ILE A 50 -8.83 -2.37 -4.57
N ASP A 51 -9.88 -3.14 -4.86
CA ASP A 51 -11.26 -2.78 -4.59
C ASP A 51 -11.72 -3.15 -3.15
N GLY A 52 -13.02 -3.19 -2.91
CA GLY A 52 -13.61 -3.51 -1.60
C GLY A 52 -13.48 -4.97 -1.20
N ASP A 53 -13.29 -5.87 -2.18
CA ASP A 53 -13.20 -7.32 -1.98
C ASP A 53 -11.74 -7.80 -1.95
N GLY A 54 -10.79 -6.87 -2.14
CA GLY A 54 -9.35 -7.16 -2.14
C GLY A 54 -8.80 -7.57 -3.50
N VAL A 55 -9.59 -7.46 -4.57
CA VAL A 55 -9.14 -7.76 -5.94
C VAL A 55 -8.24 -6.64 -6.44
N ILE A 56 -7.12 -6.98 -7.08
CA ILE A 56 -6.22 -6.00 -7.72
C ILE A 56 -6.90 -5.47 -9.00
N VAL A 57 -7.12 -4.16 -9.05
CA VAL A 57 -7.87 -3.49 -10.14
C VAL A 57 -7.10 -2.35 -10.78
N SER A 58 -5.97 -1.93 -10.21
CA SER A 58 -5.08 -0.95 -10.82
C SER A 58 -3.66 -1.02 -10.26
N THR A 59 -2.73 -0.28 -10.89
CA THR A 59 -1.38 -0.05 -10.39
C THR A 59 -1.05 1.43 -10.47
N THR A 60 -0.14 1.89 -9.61
CA THR A 60 0.33 3.28 -9.62
C THR A 60 1.73 3.42 -9.03
N SER A 61 2.38 4.53 -9.34
CA SER A 61 3.69 4.89 -8.79
C SER A 61 3.68 6.37 -8.42
N TYR A 62 4.03 6.69 -7.18
CA TYR A 62 4.12 8.07 -6.68
C TYR A 62 5.35 8.25 -5.80
N GLY A 63 5.76 9.50 -5.57
CA GLY A 63 6.78 9.78 -4.55
C GLY A 63 6.32 9.32 -3.16
N VAL A 64 7.23 8.82 -2.34
CA VAL A 64 6.96 8.34 -0.96
C VAL A 64 6.21 9.37 -0.11
N ASP A 65 6.49 10.65 -0.30
CA ASP A 65 5.82 11.78 0.36
C ASP A 65 4.31 11.82 0.10
N THR A 66 3.87 11.31 -1.06
CA THR A 66 2.45 11.22 -1.40
C THR A 66 1.71 10.28 -0.47
N PHE A 67 2.36 9.21 -0.01
CA PHE A 67 1.81 8.22 0.91
C PHE A 67 2.05 8.59 2.38
N ALA A 68 3.19 9.22 2.70
CA ALA A 68 3.49 9.71 4.05
C ALA A 68 2.40 10.67 4.59
N ARG A 69 1.73 11.41 3.69
CA ARG A 69 0.63 12.35 4.03
C ARG A 69 -0.76 11.70 4.04
N ARG A 70 -0.88 10.40 3.76
CA ARG A 70 -2.16 9.68 3.67
C ARG A 70 -2.44 8.88 4.94
N ASN A 71 -3.71 8.55 5.11
CA ASN A 71 -4.14 7.70 6.21
C ASN A 71 -3.74 6.26 5.91
N LEU A 72 -2.74 5.77 6.64
CA LEU A 72 -2.46 4.34 6.78
C LEU A 72 -3.67 3.70 7.47
N VAL A 73 -4.20 2.63 6.89
CA VAL A 73 -5.42 1.96 7.37
C VAL A 73 -5.26 0.46 7.57
N GLY A 74 -4.11 -0.10 7.22
CA GLY A 74 -3.83 -1.51 7.40
C GLY A 74 -2.44 -1.86 6.91
N ARG A 75 -2.12 -3.15 6.98
CA ARG A 75 -0.85 -3.71 6.52
C ARG A 75 -1.05 -5.13 5.99
N VAL A 76 -0.43 -5.43 4.85
CA VAL A 76 -0.30 -6.79 4.30
C VAL A 76 1.07 -7.32 4.72
N ALA A 77 1.11 -8.10 5.81
CA ALA A 77 2.37 -8.53 6.42
C ALA A 77 3.28 -9.29 5.44
N GLY A 78 2.72 -10.20 4.63
CA GLY A 78 3.47 -11.01 3.67
C GLY A 78 3.76 -10.32 2.33
N MET A 79 3.47 -9.02 2.17
CA MET A 79 3.74 -8.34 0.89
C MET A 79 5.24 -8.25 0.60
N ALA A 80 6.07 -8.10 1.65
CA ALA A 80 7.52 -8.08 1.50
C ALA A 80 8.11 -9.45 1.10
N ASP A 81 7.37 -10.53 1.37
CA ASP A 81 7.77 -11.91 1.07
C ASP A 81 7.17 -12.41 -0.26
N LEU A 82 6.42 -11.57 -0.98
CA LEU A 82 5.78 -11.94 -2.23
C LEU A 82 6.83 -12.34 -3.27
N THR A 83 6.77 -13.60 -3.70
CA THR A 83 7.60 -14.14 -4.78
C THR A 83 6.72 -14.47 -5.97
N LEU A 84 7.16 -14.06 -7.18
CA LEU A 84 6.46 -14.35 -8.42
C LEU A 84 7.15 -15.52 -9.13
N ASN A 85 6.37 -16.53 -9.47
CA ASN A 85 6.82 -17.62 -10.34
C ASN A 85 6.52 -17.22 -11.78
N LEU A 86 7.57 -16.96 -12.55
CA LEU A 86 7.46 -16.53 -13.94
C LEU A 86 7.68 -17.71 -14.87
N GLU A 87 6.79 -17.87 -15.84
CA GLU A 87 7.01 -18.70 -17.02
C GLU A 87 7.36 -17.78 -18.18
N TRP A 88 8.42 -18.13 -18.92
CA TRP A 88 8.91 -17.33 -20.04
C TRP A 88 8.52 -18.02 -21.35
N GLU A 89 8.06 -17.24 -22.32
CA GLU A 89 7.87 -17.73 -23.69
C GLU A 89 9.22 -17.82 -24.40
N GLU A 90 9.38 -18.81 -25.28
CA GLU A 90 10.53 -18.86 -26.19
C GLU A 90 10.44 -17.68 -27.18
N LEU A 91 11.55 -16.97 -27.36
CA LEU A 91 11.67 -15.79 -28.24
C LEU A 91 11.73 -16.15 -29.72
#